data_AF-A0A850QUU4-F1
#
_entry.id   AF-A0A850QUU4-F1
#
_cell.length_a   1.000
_cell.length_b   1.000
_cell.length_c   1.000
_cell.angle_alpha   90.00
_cell.angle_beta   90.00
_cell.angle_gamma   90.00
#
_symmetry.space_group_name_H-M   'P 1'
#
loop_
_entity.id
_entity.type
_entity.pdbx_description
1 polymer ?
#
loop_
_entity_poly.entity_id
_entity_poly.type
_entity_poly.pdbx_seq_one_letter_code
_entity_poly.pdbx_strand_id
1 'polypeptide(L)'
;MNEIFANLNSPEWWFTGLFFIAMSFFVKWLYSYVPSKLKKLSRSIRAKNLKEIHCLRRSQSAINYEISKANGRYLLFCIVCILYILTLTFYTPMSELWEKNWIAGFIVSLPVYIMEMAWLIKDGQVKQLIKYQNRLNIKKKG
;
A
#
# COMPACT_ATOMS: atom_id res chain seq x y z
N MET A 1 51.69 -4.64 -1.45
CA MET A 1 51.69 -5.95 -0.75
C MET A 1 51.31 -5.80 0.73
N ASN A 2 51.84 -4.80 1.45
CA ASN A 2 51.52 -4.56 2.87
C ASN A 2 50.04 -4.21 3.16
N GLU A 3 49.35 -3.49 2.26
CA GLU A 3 47.93 -3.13 2.44
C GLU A 3 46.97 -4.32 2.34
N ILE A 4 47.28 -5.33 1.52
CA ILE A 4 46.46 -6.53 1.39
C ILE A 4 46.54 -7.36 2.68
N PHE A 5 47.73 -7.48 3.27
CA PHE A 5 47.91 -8.13 4.57
C PHE A 5 47.27 -7.33 5.72
N ALA A 6 47.28 -5.99 5.66
CA ALA A 6 46.58 -5.15 6.63
C ALA A 6 45.05 -5.30 6.56
N ASN A 7 44.49 -5.39 5.34
CA ASN A 7 43.06 -5.61 5.12
C ASN A 7 42.60 -7.04 5.47
N LEU A 8 43.45 -8.05 5.29
CA LEU A 8 43.13 -9.43 5.69
C LEU A 8 42.99 -9.60 7.21
N ASN A 9 43.66 -8.75 8.00
CA ASN A 9 43.58 -8.73 9.46
C ASN A 9 42.47 -7.80 9.99
N SER A 10 41.82 -7.01 9.14
CA SER A 10 40.73 -6.12 9.57
C SER A 10 39.38 -6.86 9.55
N PRO A 11 38.64 -6.89 10.68
CA PRO A 11 37.32 -7.54 10.75
C PRO A 11 36.30 -6.91 9.78
N GLU A 12 36.46 -5.63 9.47
CA GLU A 12 35.57 -4.87 8.58
C GLU A 12 35.62 -5.38 7.13
N TRP A 13 36.79 -5.80 6.66
CA TRP A 13 36.97 -6.33 5.31
C TRP A 13 36.26 -7.67 5.13
N TRP A 14 36.34 -8.55 6.14
CA TRP A 14 35.60 -9.81 6.15
C TRP A 14 34.10 -9.60 6.32
N PHE A 15 33.68 -8.63 7.15
CA PHE A 15 32.27 -8.31 7.34
C PHE A 15 31.62 -7.83 6.05
N THR A 16 32.27 -6.92 5.31
CA THR A 16 31.75 -6.44 4.02
C THR A 16 31.62 -7.57 2.99
N GLY A 17 32.65 -8.41 2.85
CA GLY A 17 32.61 -9.57 1.94
C GLY A 17 31.51 -10.58 2.31
N LEU A 18 31.46 -11.02 3.57
CA LEU A 18 30.44 -11.97 4.05
C LEU A 18 29.04 -11.38 4.00
N PHE A 19 28.88 -10.08 4.29
CA PHE A 19 27.60 -9.39 4.22
C PHE A 19 27.02 -9.44 2.81
N PHE A 20 27.80 -9.14 1.77
CA PHE A 20 27.29 -9.18 0.38
C PHE A 20 26.94 -10.60 -0.08
N ILE A 21 27.70 -11.61 0.38
CA ILE A 21 27.38 -13.02 0.10
C ILE A 21 26.06 -13.40 0.78
N ALA A 22 25.92 -13.11 2.07
CA ALA A 22 24.69 -13.34 2.83
C ALA A 22 23.51 -12.58 2.24
N MET A 23 23.70 -11.32 1.81
CA MET A 23 22.69 -10.51 1.15
C MET A 23 22.26 -11.11 -0.18
N SER A 24 23.20 -11.65 -0.97
CA SER A 24 22.88 -12.30 -2.25
C SER A 24 22.01 -13.54 -2.04
N PHE A 25 22.32 -14.36 -1.04
CA PHE A 25 21.46 -15.48 -0.65
C PHE A 25 20.11 -15.03 -0.11
N PHE A 26 20.08 -13.96 0.71
CA PHE A 26 18.85 -13.40 1.25
C PHE A 26 17.94 -12.84 0.14
N VAL A 27 18.49 -12.12 -0.83
CA VAL A 27 17.74 -11.61 -1.99
C VAL A 27 17.19 -12.76 -2.83
N LYS A 28 17.98 -13.80 -3.08
CA LYS A 28 17.51 -15.00 -3.80
C LYS A 28 16.37 -15.71 -3.05
N TRP A 29 16.51 -15.83 -1.73
CA TRP A 29 15.46 -16.38 -0.87
C TRP A 29 14.20 -15.52 -0.92
N LEU A 30 14.33 -14.20 -0.76
CA LEU A 30 13.23 -13.23 -0.82
C LEU A 30 12.50 -13.30 -2.18
N TYR A 31 13.25 -13.31 -3.29
CA TYR A 31 12.70 -13.37 -4.64
C TYR A 31 11.93 -14.68 -4.91
N SER A 32 12.35 -15.81 -4.33
CA SER A 32 11.62 -17.08 -4.49
C SER A 32 10.41 -17.18 -3.56
N TYR A 33 10.53 -16.71 -2.32
CA TYR A 33 9.54 -16.92 -1.27
C TYR A 33 8.41 -15.89 -1.31
N VAL A 34 8.74 -14.60 -1.45
CA VAL A 34 7.78 -13.49 -1.42
C VAL A 34 6.68 -13.61 -2.49
N PRO A 35 6.96 -13.81 -3.79
CA PRO A 35 5.89 -13.86 -4.79
C PRO A 35 4.93 -15.03 -4.56
N SER A 36 5.40 -16.16 -4.04
CA SER A 36 4.55 -17.32 -3.76
C SER A 36 3.53 -17.01 -2.65
N LYS A 37 3.96 -16.34 -1.57
CA LYS A 37 3.10 -15.94 -0.46
C LYS A 37 2.17 -14.80 -0.86
N LEU A 38 2.67 -13.81 -1.59
CA LEU A 38 1.86 -12.72 -2.13
C LEU A 38 0.77 -13.25 -3.07
N LYS A 39 1.07 -14.23 -3.94
CA LYS A 39 0.06 -14.89 -4.78
C LYS A 39 -1.00 -15.61 -3.95
N LYS A 40 -0.61 -16.34 -2.90
CA LYS A 40 -1.55 -17.04 -2.00
C LYS A 40 -2.45 -16.04 -1.26
N LEU A 41 -1.88 -14.96 -0.73
CA LEU A 41 -2.62 -13.89 -0.06
C LEU A 41 -3.58 -13.20 -1.02
N SER A 42 -3.11 -12.82 -2.21
CA SER A 42 -3.93 -12.20 -3.26
C SER A 42 -5.12 -13.10 -3.64
N ARG A 43 -4.91 -14.41 -3.81
CA ARG A 43 -5.99 -15.37 -4.08
C ARG A 43 -7.02 -15.42 -2.94
N SER A 44 -6.56 -15.44 -1.69
CA SER A 44 -7.44 -15.43 -0.51
C SER A 44 -8.26 -14.15 -0.41
N ILE A 45 -7.62 -12.98 -0.60
CA ILE A 45 -8.30 -11.67 -0.61
C ILE A 45 -9.33 -11.62 -1.74
N ARG A 46 -8.96 -12.07 -2.95
CA ARG A 46 -9.87 -12.13 -4.08
C ARG A 46 -11.07 -13.03 -3.82
N ALA A 47 -10.87 -14.21 -3.21
CA ALA A 47 -11.96 -15.11 -2.86
C ALA A 47 -12.93 -14.48 -1.84
N LYS A 48 -12.40 -13.81 -0.81
CA LYS A 48 -13.21 -13.07 0.17
C LYS A 48 -14.04 -11.96 -0.50
N ASN A 49 -13.39 -11.14 -1.34
CA ASN A 49 -14.06 -10.06 -2.07
C ASN A 49 -15.18 -10.60 -2.98
N LEU A 50 -14.93 -11.70 -3.70
CA LEU A 50 -15.94 -12.31 -4.58
C LEU A 50 -17.14 -12.84 -3.80
N LYS A 51 -16.92 -13.41 -2.61
CA LYS A 51 -17.99 -13.89 -1.73
C LYS A 51 -18.86 -12.72 -1.23
N GLU A 52 -18.22 -11.62 -0.82
CA GLU A 52 -18.90 -10.40 -0.39
C GLU A 52 -19.73 -9.78 -1.53
N ILE A 53 -19.14 -9.63 -2.72
CA ILE A 53 -19.84 -9.17 -3.92
C ILE A 53 -21.02 -10.07 -4.27
N HIS A 54 -20.87 -11.39 -4.17
CA HIS A 54 -21.96 -12.33 -4.46
C HIS A 54 -23.17 -12.12 -3.56
N CYS A 55 -22.94 -11.78 -2.29
CA CYS A 55 -23.98 -11.49 -1.31
C CYS A 55 -24.66 -10.13 -1.58
N LEU A 56 -23.86 -9.08 -1.78
CA LEU A 56 -24.36 -7.70 -1.86
C LEU A 56 -25.00 -7.35 -3.21
N ARG A 57 -24.56 -7.98 -4.32
CA ARG A 57 -24.99 -7.63 -5.69
C ARG A 57 -26.50 -7.74 -5.96
N ARG A 58 -27.27 -8.40 -5.10
CA ARG A 58 -28.72 -8.62 -5.28
C ARG A 58 -29.57 -7.45 -4.78
N SER A 59 -29.06 -6.61 -3.88
CA SER A 59 -29.83 -5.53 -3.26
C SER A 59 -29.27 -4.17 -3.66
N GLN A 60 -30.04 -3.39 -4.43
CA GLN A 60 -29.64 -2.04 -4.85
C GLN A 60 -29.30 -1.14 -3.66
N SER A 61 -30.05 -1.24 -2.56
CA SER A 61 -29.82 -0.45 -1.34
C SER A 61 -28.47 -0.78 -0.70
N ALA A 62 -28.06 -2.05 -0.70
CA ALA A 62 -26.76 -2.47 -0.18
C ALA A 62 -25.60 -1.93 -1.03
N ILE A 63 -25.80 -1.83 -2.34
CA ILE A 63 -24.82 -1.28 -3.29
C ILE A 63 -24.68 0.22 -3.09
N ASN A 64 -25.80 0.94 -2.99
CA ASN A 64 -25.79 2.37 -2.71
C ASN A 64 -25.14 2.69 -1.36
N TYR A 65 -25.36 1.85 -0.34
CA TYR A 65 -24.68 1.99 0.94
C TYR A 65 -23.15 1.88 0.82
N GLU A 66 -22.64 0.86 0.11
CA GLU A 66 -21.20 0.72 -0.10
C GLU A 66 -20.61 1.84 -0.98
N ILE A 67 -21.36 2.37 -1.96
CA ILE A 67 -20.97 3.57 -2.73
C ILE A 67 -20.84 4.77 -1.80
N SER A 68 -21.85 5.06 -0.98
CA SER A 68 -21.83 6.18 -0.02
C SER A 68 -20.67 6.04 0.98
N LYS A 69 -20.37 4.82 1.40
CA LYS A 69 -19.25 4.53 2.31
C LYS A 69 -17.89 4.73 1.64
N ALA A 70 -17.75 4.43 0.34
CA ALA A 70 -16.54 4.73 -0.43
C ALA A 70 -16.37 6.24 -0.62
N ASN A 71 -17.45 6.96 -0.94
CA ASN A 71 -17.46 8.42 -1.05
C ASN A 71 -17.14 9.10 0.29
N GLY A 72 -17.65 8.57 1.42
CA GLY A 72 -17.29 9.07 2.75
C GLY A 72 -15.79 8.94 3.05
N ARG A 73 -15.15 7.84 2.62
CA ARG A 73 -13.69 7.68 2.74
C ARG A 73 -12.91 8.62 1.82
N TYR A 74 -13.43 8.87 0.61
CA TYR A 74 -12.85 9.87 -0.29
C TYR A 74 -12.86 11.26 0.36
N LEU A 75 -13.99 11.65 0.95
CA LEU A 75 -14.11 12.94 1.66
C LEU A 75 -13.13 13.02 2.83
N LEU A 76 -13.01 11.96 3.63
CA LEU A 76 -12.02 11.92 4.72
C LEU A 76 -10.59 12.06 4.20
N PHE A 77 -10.26 11.40 3.09
CA PHE A 77 -8.96 11.56 2.43
C PHE A 77 -8.74 13.02 2.00
N CYS A 78 -9.72 13.65 1.33
CA CYS A 78 -9.62 15.06 0.95
C CYS A 78 -9.42 15.98 2.17
N ILE A 79 -10.16 15.75 3.26
CA ILE A 79 -10.00 16.52 4.50
C ILE A 79 -8.58 16.38 5.06
N VAL A 80 -8.07 15.14 5.13
CA VAL A 80 -6.70 14.88 5.61
C VAL A 80 -5.65 15.55 4.72
N CYS A 81 -5.82 15.52 3.40
CA CYS A 81 -4.94 16.22 2.46
C CYS A 81 -4.98 17.74 2.67
N ILE A 82 -6.17 18.31 2.82
CA ILE A 82 -6.34 19.76 3.06
C ILE A 82 -5.67 20.13 4.38
N LEU A 83 -5.93 19.40 5.46
CA LEU A 83 -5.30 19.63 6.75
C LEU A 83 -3.77 19.55 6.66
N TYR A 84 -3.25 18.56 5.94
CA TYR A 84 -1.81 18.41 5.73
C TYR A 84 -1.20 19.61 4.99
N ILE A 85 -1.82 20.07 3.90
CA ILE A 85 -1.39 21.25 3.15
C ILE A 85 -1.46 22.50 4.03
N LEU A 86 -2.54 22.67 4.81
CA LEU A 86 -2.66 23.79 5.75
C LEU A 86 -1.55 23.76 6.79
N THR A 87 -1.24 22.60 7.38
CA THR A 87 -0.14 22.49 8.35
C THR A 87 1.22 22.80 7.72
N LEU A 88 1.44 22.44 6.46
CA LEU A 88 2.70 22.74 5.77
C LEU A 88 2.84 24.24 5.47
N THR A 89 1.75 24.91 5.09
CA THR A 89 1.76 26.33 4.72
C THR A 89 1.74 27.27 5.93
N PHE A 90 0.98 26.94 6.98
CA PHE A 90 0.77 27.84 8.13
C PHE A 90 1.64 27.53 9.35
N TYR A 91 2.25 26.33 9.42
CA TYR A 91 3.07 25.93 10.56
C TYR A 91 4.55 25.87 10.16
N THR A 92 5.28 26.93 10.49
CA THR A 92 6.71 27.11 10.18
C THR A 92 7.64 25.96 10.57
N PRO A 93 7.49 25.26 11.72
CA PRO A 93 8.40 24.16 12.03
C PRO A 93 8.18 22.96 11.10
N MET A 94 7.01 22.85 10.45
CA MET A 94 6.71 21.77 9.52
C MET A 94 7.40 21.96 8.17
N SER A 95 7.45 23.19 7.66
CA SER A 95 8.20 23.53 6.45
C SER A 95 9.71 23.39 6.68
N GLU A 96 10.22 23.85 7.82
CA GLU A 96 11.64 23.67 8.17
C GLU A 96 12.07 22.21 8.31
N LEU A 97 11.16 21.35 8.79
CA LEU A 97 11.44 19.92 8.95
C LEU A 97 11.61 19.22 7.59
N TRP A 98 10.86 19.65 6.57
CA TRP A 98 11.04 19.19 5.19
C TRP A 98 12.38 19.65 4.58
N GLU A 99 12.82 20.87 4.88
CA GLU A 99 14.11 21.40 4.42
C GLU A 99 15.31 20.75 5.11
N LYS A 100 15.21 20.51 6.42
CA LYS A 100 16.31 19.92 7.22
C LYS A 100 16.40 18.40 7.07
N ASN A 101 15.27 17.70 6.98
CA ASN A 101 15.25 16.25 6.89
C ASN A 101 14.03 15.73 6.11
N TRP A 102 14.24 15.49 4.82
CA TRP A 102 13.22 14.94 3.92
C TRP A 102 12.62 13.63 4.42
N ILE A 103 13.39 12.76 5.10
CA ILE A 103 12.91 11.47 5.63
C ILE A 103 11.87 11.71 6.73
N ALA A 104 12.13 12.67 7.62
CA ALA A 104 11.18 13.05 8.66
C ALA A 104 9.89 13.62 8.04
N GLY A 105 10.00 14.39 6.96
CA GLY A 105 8.85 14.86 6.17
C GLY A 105 8.00 13.71 5.62
N PHE A 106 8.63 12.68 5.05
CA PHE A 106 7.94 11.47 4.58
C PHE A 106 7.25 10.68 5.70
N ILE A 107 7.87 10.58 6.87
CA ILE A 107 7.27 9.88 8.01
C ILE A 107 5.99 10.60 8.45
N VAL A 108 5.99 11.93 8.47
CA VAL A 108 4.81 12.70 8.88
C VAL A 108 3.70 12.69 7.82
N SER A 109 4.01 12.47 6.55
CA SER A 109 3.00 12.30 5.50
C SER A 109 2.41 10.89 5.41
N LEU A 110 2.95 9.91 6.15
CA LEU A 110 2.42 8.52 6.17
C LEU A 110 0.91 8.40 6.40
N PRO A 111 0.27 9.17 7.33
CA PRO A 111 -1.17 9.09 7.53
C PRO A 111 -1.98 9.43 6.28
N VAL A 112 -1.48 10.33 5.42
CA VAL A 112 -2.12 10.69 4.14
C VAL A 112 -2.16 9.48 3.22
N TYR A 113 -1.02 8.80 3.06
CA TYR A 113 -0.91 7.59 2.24
C TYR A 113 -1.74 6.43 2.78
N ILE A 114 -1.83 6.26 4.10
CA ILE A 114 -2.69 5.23 4.71
C ILE A 114 -4.15 5.48 4.34
N MET A 115 -4.61 6.73 4.42
CA MET A 115 -5.97 7.11 4.06
C MET A 115 -6.25 6.96 2.55
N GLU A 116 -5.29 7.33 1.71
CA GLU A 116 -5.35 7.13 0.26
C GLU A 116 -5.54 5.64 -0.08
N MET A 117 -4.69 4.77 0.49
CA MET A 117 -4.77 3.34 0.27
C MET A 117 -6.09 2.75 0.78
N ALA A 118 -6.58 3.21 1.93
CA ALA A 118 -7.87 2.78 2.49
C ALA A 118 -9.04 3.18 1.57
N TRP A 119 -9.00 4.37 0.98
CA TRP A 119 -9.99 4.82 0.01
C TRP A 119 -9.91 4.01 -1.29
N LEU A 120 -8.73 3.87 -1.89
CA LEU A 120 -8.51 3.15 -3.15
C LEU A 120 -8.97 1.69 -3.09
N ILE A 121 -8.69 1.01 -1.98
CA ILE A 121 -9.15 -0.38 -1.77
C ILE A 121 -10.68 -0.45 -1.83
N LYS A 122 -11.37 0.52 -1.21
CA LYS A 122 -12.84 0.53 -1.13
C LYS A 122 -13.48 0.95 -2.44
N ASP A 123 -12.93 1.94 -3.12
CA ASP A 123 -13.35 2.33 -4.46
C ASP A 123 -13.21 1.16 -5.46
N GLY A 124 -12.08 0.45 -5.43
CA GLY A 124 -11.86 -0.75 -6.25
C GLY A 124 -12.89 -1.86 -5.99
N GLN A 125 -13.28 -2.08 -4.73
CA GLN A 125 -14.33 -3.04 -4.37
C GLN A 125 -15.69 -2.63 -4.93
N VAL A 126 -16.08 -1.36 -4.80
CA VAL A 126 -17.36 -0.83 -5.30
C VAL A 126 -17.44 -0.92 -6.83
N LYS A 127 -16.37 -0.54 -7.54
CA LYS A 127 -16.28 -0.67 -9.01
C LYS A 127 -16.50 -2.11 -9.48
N GLN A 128 -15.89 -3.09 -8.79
CA GLN A 128 -16.13 -4.49 -9.09
C GLN A 128 -17.59 -4.89 -8.84
N LEU A 129 -18.15 -4.44 -7.72
CA LEU A 129 -19.52 -4.76 -7.33
C LEU A 129 -20.54 -4.28 -8.38
N ILE A 130 -20.43 -3.02 -8.84
CA ILE A 130 -21.27 -2.46 -9.90
C ILE A 130 -21.10 -3.26 -11.21
N LYS A 131 -19.87 -3.62 -11.58
CA LYS A 131 -19.59 -4.42 -12.77
C LYS A 131 -20.28 -5.79 -12.74
N TYR A 132 -20.31 -6.47 -11.60
CA TYR A 132 -20.98 -7.76 -11.47
C TYR A 132 -22.51 -7.64 -11.44
N GLN A 133 -23.05 -6.57 -10.87
CA GLN A 133 -24.49 -6.31 -10.90
C GLN A 133 -24.99 -6.08 -12.34
N ASN A 134 -24.28 -5.25 -13.11
CA ASN A 134 -24.64 -4.98 -14.51
C ASN A 134 -24.69 -6.26 -15.36
N ARG A 135 -23.80 -7.24 -15.09
CA ARG A 135 -23.84 -8.55 -15.75
C ARG A 135 -25.09 -9.38 -15.43
N LEU A 136 -25.67 -9.24 -14.23
CA LEU A 136 -26.91 -9.91 -13.87
C LEU A 136 -28.12 -9.29 -14.55
N ASN A 137 -28.16 -7.96 -14.65
CA ASN A 137 -29.25 -7.25 -15.31
C ASN A 137 -29.34 -7.55 -16.82
N ILE A 138 -28.19 -7.74 -17.50
CA ILE A 138 -28.16 -8.14 -18.91
C ILE A 138 -28.76 -9.55 -19.09
N LYS A 139 -28.42 -10.50 -18.21
CA LYS A 139 -28.96 -11.88 -18.26
C LYS A 139 -30.46 -11.99 -17.94
N LYS A 140 -31.05 -10.99 -17.27
CA LYS A 140 -32.48 -10.97 -16.96
C LYS A 140 -33.33 -10.40 -18.10
N LYS A 141 -32.70 -9.70 -19.06
CA LYS A 141 -33.35 -9.04 -20.19
C LYS A 141 -33.32 -9.83 -21.50
N GLY A 142 -32.59 -10.95 -21.56
CA GLY A 142 -32.58 -11.88 -22.70
C GLY A 142 -33.19 -13.21 -22.28
#